data_AF-A0A1L3GCJ1-F1
#
_entry.id   AF-A0A1L3GCJ1-F1
#
_cell.length_a   1.000
_cell.length_b   1.000
_cell.length_c   1.000
_cell.angle_alpha   90.00
_cell.angle_beta   90.00
_cell.angle_gamma   90.00
#
_symmetry.space_group_name_H-M   'P 1'
#
loop_
_entity.id
_entity.type
_entity.pdbx_description
1 polymer ?
#
loop_
_entity_poly.entity_id
_entity_poly.type
_entity_poly.pdbx_seq_one_letter_code
_entity_poly.pdbx_strand_id
1 'polypeptide(L)'
;MRGFLFCVMLGLALLLAACGDRYIDDRAGLMSADEELRLRTFQKKLLQELDIELQVVVLDDACGDLDSLSAQLVEQHGIGKRTRGTRGVLLLVDPVGRQVRMEIGYDLEGIFPDAFIGYIEQRQMAPFFEAGRLGAGIEATAELVVGKALGAIDEAGYDPSAAAGGLAHLSGGGGARSAVDIGIGVVDKPLLEDASAFGAQSSPEQALEAYLEVLRGHIKDPGLGLYSPETQDFFRQWLVTDAQQDNERRKLESHIGQGKVFQHDGRAVIRFPLAETGAAPYFLVWGDGGWMLDFASMHKLIGFNHRNQWHLRSLDHNYMFGFVDWRFDRHGFPCAKP
;
A
#
# COMPACT_ATOMS: atom_id res chain seq x y z
N MET A 1 -0.21 -7.84 -78.87
CA MET A 1 -1.14 -7.11 -77.97
C MET A 1 -0.93 -7.68 -76.57
N ARG A 2 -0.46 -6.87 -75.61
CA ARG A 2 -1.29 -6.18 -74.59
C ARG A 2 -2.11 -7.19 -73.73
N GLY A 3 -1.85 -7.35 -72.44
CA GLY A 3 -0.84 -6.66 -71.62
C GLY A 3 -0.74 -7.15 -70.16
N PHE A 4 0.11 -6.45 -69.41
CA PHE A 4 0.36 -6.58 -67.97
C PHE A 4 -0.91 -6.79 -67.12
N LEU A 5 -0.81 -7.67 -66.11
CA LEU A 5 -1.24 -7.31 -64.76
C LEU A 5 -0.30 -7.95 -63.72
N PHE A 6 0.52 -7.11 -63.11
CA PHE A 6 1.51 -7.47 -62.10
C PHE A 6 0.83 -7.40 -60.73
N CYS A 7 0.45 -8.55 -60.17
CA CYS A 7 -0.29 -8.59 -58.89
C CYS A 7 0.68 -8.66 -57.70
N VAL A 8 1.17 -7.49 -57.29
CA VAL A 8 1.84 -7.32 -55.98
C VAL A 8 0.76 -7.22 -54.92
N MET A 9 0.53 -8.32 -54.20
CA MET A 9 -0.17 -8.29 -52.91
C MET A 9 0.87 -8.35 -51.79
N LEU A 10 1.41 -7.17 -51.47
CA LEU A 10 2.07 -6.90 -50.21
C LEU A 10 1.03 -7.04 -49.09
N GLY A 11 1.18 -8.04 -48.22
CA GLY A 11 0.07 -8.54 -47.38
C GLY A 11 0.46 -8.83 -45.93
N LEU A 12 1.09 -7.85 -45.27
CA LEU A 12 1.20 -7.71 -43.82
C LEU A 12 1.58 -8.98 -43.03
N ALA A 13 2.89 -9.19 -42.83
CA ALA A 13 3.35 -10.04 -41.74
C ALA A 13 2.82 -9.45 -40.43
N LEU A 14 1.94 -10.20 -39.76
CA LEU A 14 1.43 -9.83 -38.45
C LEU A 14 2.57 -9.97 -37.44
N LEU A 15 3.37 -8.92 -37.26
CA LEU A 15 4.13 -8.78 -36.03
C LEU A 15 3.11 -8.63 -34.90
N LEU A 16 2.75 -9.77 -34.32
CA LEU A 16 2.46 -9.86 -32.89
C LEU A 16 3.76 -9.48 -32.15
N ALA A 17 4.09 -8.19 -32.19
CA ALA A 17 4.69 -7.54 -31.04
C ALA A 17 3.63 -7.65 -29.95
N ALA A 18 3.67 -8.77 -29.23
CA ALA A 18 3.02 -8.89 -27.93
C ALA A 18 3.62 -7.78 -27.09
N CYS A 19 2.92 -6.65 -27.02
CA CYS A 19 3.25 -5.55 -26.13
C CYS A 19 2.83 -6.03 -24.73
N GLY A 20 3.63 -6.94 -24.18
CA GLY A 20 3.48 -7.44 -22.82
C GLY A 20 3.44 -6.25 -21.87
N ASP A 21 2.46 -6.24 -20.97
CA ASP A 21 2.20 -5.14 -20.06
C ASP A 21 3.36 -5.05 -19.05
N ARG A 22 4.39 -4.26 -19.41
CA ARG A 22 5.75 -4.30 -18.83
C ARG A 22 5.86 -3.99 -17.33
N TYR A 23 4.77 -3.63 -16.66
CA TYR A 23 4.82 -3.16 -15.27
C TYR A 23 5.21 -4.24 -14.25
N ILE A 24 4.96 -5.52 -14.53
CA ILE A 24 5.30 -6.64 -13.65
C ILE A 24 5.92 -7.76 -14.49
N ASP A 25 7.08 -8.23 -14.04
CA ASP A 25 7.83 -9.40 -14.51
C ASP A 25 8.06 -10.32 -13.29
N ASP A 26 7.08 -11.18 -12.98
CA ASP A 26 7.17 -12.18 -11.91
C ASP A 26 7.62 -13.53 -12.48
N ARG A 27 8.91 -13.82 -12.35
CA ARG A 27 9.51 -15.06 -12.86
C ARG A 27 9.32 -16.23 -11.90
N ALA A 28 9.21 -15.92 -10.60
CA ALA A 28 9.02 -16.91 -9.55
C ALA A 28 7.56 -17.38 -9.41
N GLY A 29 6.59 -16.60 -9.92
CA GLY A 29 5.16 -16.89 -9.80
C GLY A 29 4.68 -16.76 -8.35
N LEU A 30 5.22 -15.80 -7.60
CA LEU A 30 4.95 -15.57 -6.18
C LEU A 30 3.76 -14.62 -5.94
N MET A 31 3.25 -13.96 -6.97
CA MET A 31 2.02 -13.16 -6.91
C MET A 31 0.82 -13.89 -7.51
N SER A 32 -0.32 -13.77 -6.86
CA SER A 32 -1.60 -14.18 -7.44
C SER A 32 -2.06 -13.23 -8.55
N ALA A 33 -2.92 -13.72 -9.44
CA ALA A 33 -3.50 -12.90 -10.52
C ALA A 33 -4.27 -11.67 -10.00
N ASP A 34 -4.86 -11.75 -8.81
CA ASP A 34 -5.55 -10.62 -8.17
C ASP A 34 -4.58 -9.58 -7.59
N GLU A 35 -3.44 -10.00 -7.02
CA GLU A 35 -2.36 -9.09 -6.60
C GLU A 35 -1.75 -8.38 -7.82
N GLU A 36 -1.42 -9.12 -8.88
CA GLU A 36 -0.96 -8.54 -10.15
C GLU A 36 -1.95 -7.52 -10.71
N LEU A 37 -3.25 -7.81 -10.70
CA LEU A 37 -4.28 -6.92 -11.24
C LEU A 37 -4.39 -5.62 -10.42
N ARG A 38 -4.34 -5.71 -9.09
CA ARG A 38 -4.35 -4.53 -8.21
C ARG A 38 -3.08 -3.70 -8.38
N LEU A 39 -1.92 -4.32 -8.38
CA LEU A 39 -0.63 -3.65 -8.55
C LEU A 39 -0.52 -3.00 -9.95
N ARG A 40 -0.92 -3.69 -11.03
CA ARG A 40 -0.99 -3.09 -12.39
C ARG A 40 -1.92 -1.88 -12.44
N THR A 41 -3.03 -1.92 -11.71
CA THR A 41 -3.98 -0.79 -11.58
C THR A 41 -3.32 0.39 -10.85
N PHE A 42 -2.56 0.10 -9.80
CA PHE A 42 -1.80 1.09 -9.04
C PHE A 42 -0.69 1.75 -9.87
N GLN A 43 0.13 0.96 -10.56
CA GLN A 43 1.21 1.43 -11.43
C GLN A 43 0.70 2.28 -12.60
N LYS A 44 -0.46 1.94 -13.15
CA LYS A 44 -1.14 2.77 -14.18
C LYS A 44 -1.57 4.13 -13.63
N LYS A 45 -2.08 4.20 -12.39
CA LYS A 45 -2.41 5.47 -11.71
C LYS A 45 -1.16 6.29 -11.38
N LEU A 46 -0.10 5.66 -10.87
CA LEU A 46 1.19 6.32 -10.61
C LEU A 46 1.70 7.08 -11.84
N LEU A 47 1.67 6.43 -13.00
CA LEU A 47 2.09 7.04 -14.26
C LEU A 47 1.14 8.16 -14.71
N GLN A 48 -0.17 7.94 -14.62
CA GLN A 48 -1.18 8.88 -15.11
C GLN A 48 -1.34 10.13 -14.23
N GLU A 49 -1.26 9.98 -12.91
CA GLU A 49 -1.52 11.06 -11.94
C GLU A 49 -0.23 11.74 -11.48
N LEU A 50 0.86 10.99 -11.24
CA LEU A 50 2.11 11.52 -10.66
C LEU A 50 3.29 11.57 -11.63
N ASP A 51 3.10 11.07 -12.86
CA ASP A 51 4.15 10.97 -13.89
C ASP A 51 5.36 10.18 -13.36
N ILE A 52 5.09 9.06 -12.69
CA ILE A 52 6.07 8.12 -12.12
C ILE A 52 5.83 6.74 -12.73
N GLU A 53 6.87 6.17 -13.34
CA GLU A 53 6.81 4.81 -13.88
C GLU A 53 7.39 3.80 -12.87
N LEU A 54 6.53 3.15 -12.10
CA LEU A 54 6.92 2.01 -11.25
C LEU A 54 6.83 0.69 -12.02
N GLN A 55 7.94 -0.03 -12.10
CA GLN A 55 8.02 -1.40 -12.59
C GLN A 55 8.54 -2.34 -11.49
N VAL A 56 8.01 -3.55 -11.45
CA VAL A 56 8.38 -4.60 -10.51
C VAL A 56 8.95 -5.81 -11.24
N VAL A 57 10.06 -6.35 -10.75
CA VAL A 57 10.70 -7.57 -11.25
C VAL A 57 10.94 -8.50 -10.07
N VAL A 58 10.47 -9.74 -10.15
CA VAL A 58 10.72 -10.80 -9.16
C VAL A 58 11.53 -11.90 -9.85
N LEU A 59 12.70 -12.21 -9.30
CA LEU A 59 13.57 -13.28 -9.80
C LEU A 59 13.14 -14.65 -9.29
N ASP A 60 13.32 -15.66 -10.13
CA ASP A 60 13.18 -17.08 -9.85
C ASP A 60 14.44 -17.70 -9.24
N ASP A 61 15.61 -17.18 -9.59
CA ASP A 61 16.94 -17.62 -9.12
C ASP A 61 17.73 -16.49 -8.45
N ALA A 62 18.67 -16.86 -7.58
CA ALA A 62 19.53 -15.93 -6.85
C ALA A 62 20.47 -15.16 -7.78
N CYS A 63 20.47 -13.83 -7.66
CA CYS A 63 21.43 -12.96 -8.32
C CYS A 63 22.67 -12.74 -7.42
N GLY A 64 23.86 -13.03 -7.94
CA GLY A 64 25.11 -12.73 -7.24
C GLY A 64 25.46 -11.24 -7.20
N ASP A 65 24.88 -10.42 -8.08
CA ASP A 65 25.17 -9.00 -8.20
C ASP A 65 23.92 -8.20 -8.61
N LEU A 66 23.05 -7.96 -7.62
CA LEU A 66 21.74 -7.35 -7.82
C LEU A 66 21.83 -5.90 -8.34
N ASP A 67 22.92 -5.18 -8.03
CA ASP A 67 23.21 -3.81 -8.49
C ASP A 67 23.48 -3.74 -10.00
N SER A 68 24.30 -4.67 -10.53
CA SER A 68 24.53 -4.76 -11.98
C SER A 68 23.27 -5.19 -12.73
N LEU A 69 22.45 -6.06 -12.12
CA LEU A 69 21.20 -6.53 -12.73
C LEU A 69 20.12 -5.44 -12.72
N SER A 70 19.97 -4.68 -11.64
CA SER A 70 18.99 -3.60 -11.54
C SER A 70 19.24 -2.52 -12.60
N ALA A 71 20.49 -2.08 -12.76
CA ALA A 71 20.89 -1.12 -13.78
C ALA A 71 20.61 -1.63 -15.21
N GLN A 72 20.92 -2.90 -15.49
CA GLN A 72 20.62 -3.53 -16.78
C GLN A 72 19.11 -3.58 -17.06
N LEU A 73 18.29 -3.94 -16.06
CA LEU A 73 16.83 -3.99 -16.20
C LEU A 73 16.22 -2.61 -16.44
N VAL A 74 16.71 -1.56 -15.77
CA VAL A 74 16.32 -0.17 -16.02
C VAL A 74 16.57 0.22 -17.48
N GLU A 75 17.76 -0.07 -18.02
CA GLU A 75 18.10 0.24 -19.41
C GLU A 75 17.26 -0.57 -20.41
N GLN A 76 17.21 -1.90 -20.25
CA GLN A 76 16.56 -2.86 -21.14
C GLN A 76 15.04 -2.63 -21.23
N HIS A 77 14.38 -2.46 -20.08
CA HIS A 77 12.94 -2.21 -20.05
C HIS A 77 12.59 -0.77 -20.43
N GLY A 78 13.54 0.15 -20.24
CA GLY A 78 13.40 1.57 -20.56
C GLY A 78 12.64 2.33 -19.49
N ILE A 79 12.86 1.98 -18.22
CA ILE A 79 12.08 2.47 -17.07
C ILE A 79 12.25 3.99 -16.95
N GLY A 80 11.15 4.71 -16.84
CA GLY A 80 11.10 6.18 -16.82
C GLY A 80 10.92 6.82 -18.21
N LYS A 81 11.22 6.12 -19.31
CA LYS A 81 11.10 6.67 -20.69
C LYS A 81 9.66 6.95 -21.12
N ARG A 82 8.66 6.52 -20.33
CA ARG A 82 7.23 6.80 -20.55
C ARG A 82 6.72 8.02 -19.76
N THR A 83 7.56 8.63 -18.94
CA THR A 83 7.26 9.86 -18.19
C THR A 83 7.67 11.11 -18.99
N ARG A 84 7.34 12.32 -18.50
CA ARG A 84 7.82 13.57 -19.13
C ARG A 84 9.31 13.87 -18.89
N GLY A 85 9.96 13.08 -18.04
CA GLY A 85 11.40 13.15 -17.74
C GLY A 85 12.00 11.76 -17.62
N THR A 86 12.82 11.56 -16.61
CA THR A 86 13.48 10.27 -16.27
C THR A 86 12.93 9.70 -14.96
N ARG A 87 11.60 9.76 -14.78
CA ARG A 87 10.91 9.48 -13.51
C ARG A 87 10.55 7.99 -13.35
N GLY A 88 11.55 7.14 -13.50
CA GLY A 88 11.44 5.69 -13.33
C GLY A 88 11.69 5.21 -11.90
N VAL A 89 11.01 4.15 -11.49
CA VAL A 89 11.29 3.38 -10.28
C VAL A 89 11.29 1.90 -10.66
N LEU A 90 12.42 1.21 -10.45
CA LEU A 90 12.48 -0.25 -10.47
C LEU A 90 12.44 -0.76 -9.04
N LEU A 91 11.52 -1.68 -8.75
CA LEU A 91 11.59 -2.53 -7.57
C LEU A 91 11.99 -3.93 -8.02
N LEU A 92 13.23 -4.30 -7.72
CA LEU A 92 13.80 -5.61 -8.03
C LEU A 92 13.82 -6.46 -6.76
N VAL A 93 13.27 -7.67 -6.86
CA VAL A 93 13.19 -8.62 -5.75
C VAL A 93 13.92 -9.89 -6.14
N ASP A 94 14.84 -10.31 -5.26
CA ASP A 94 15.52 -11.59 -5.33
C ASP A 94 15.12 -12.44 -4.12
N PRO A 95 14.13 -13.34 -4.25
CA PRO A 95 13.69 -14.22 -3.17
C PRO A 95 14.77 -15.21 -2.74
N VAL A 96 15.57 -15.74 -3.67
CA VAL A 96 16.52 -16.84 -3.37
C VAL A 96 17.84 -16.29 -2.84
N GLY A 97 18.34 -15.20 -3.43
CA GLY A 97 19.46 -14.40 -2.91
C GLY A 97 19.06 -13.50 -1.74
N ARG A 98 17.77 -13.51 -1.37
CA ARG A 98 17.21 -12.90 -0.15
C ARG A 98 17.50 -11.40 -0.03
N GLN A 99 17.27 -10.69 -1.12
CA GLN A 99 17.58 -9.27 -1.28
C GLN A 99 16.43 -8.53 -1.98
N VAL A 100 16.35 -7.23 -1.71
CA VAL A 100 15.48 -6.27 -2.42
C VAL A 100 16.34 -5.08 -2.84
N ARG A 101 16.04 -4.50 -3.99
CA ARG A 101 16.71 -3.31 -4.51
C ARG A 101 15.70 -2.36 -5.14
N MET A 102 15.80 -1.07 -4.83
CA MET A 102 15.09 -0.01 -5.54
C MET A 102 16.04 0.90 -6.32
N GLU A 103 15.87 0.96 -7.63
CA GLU A 103 16.50 1.99 -8.46
C GLU A 103 15.55 3.14 -8.69
N ILE A 104 16.06 4.36 -8.50
CA ILE A 104 15.32 5.61 -8.60
C ILE A 104 15.94 6.42 -9.73
N GLY A 105 15.11 6.83 -10.69
CA GLY A 105 15.54 7.73 -11.76
C GLY A 105 15.81 9.14 -11.23
N TYR A 106 16.84 9.78 -11.78
CA TYR A 106 17.38 11.08 -11.34
C TYR A 106 16.33 12.15 -10.98
N ASP A 107 15.27 12.28 -11.78
CA ASP A 107 14.18 13.26 -11.57
C ASP A 107 13.26 12.94 -10.36
N LEU A 108 13.61 11.92 -9.57
CA LEU A 108 12.92 11.47 -8.36
C LEU A 108 13.83 11.42 -7.13
N GLU A 109 15.15 11.57 -7.25
CA GLU A 109 16.09 11.52 -6.10
C GLU A 109 15.76 12.58 -5.02
N GLY A 110 15.34 13.77 -5.45
CA GLY A 110 14.89 14.84 -4.55
C GLY A 110 13.54 14.59 -3.87
N ILE A 111 12.83 13.52 -4.23
CA ILE A 111 11.55 13.08 -3.64
C ILE A 111 11.77 11.81 -2.80
N PHE A 112 12.60 10.88 -3.30
CA PHE A 112 12.97 9.62 -2.68
C PHE A 112 14.47 9.61 -2.35
N PRO A 113 14.91 10.30 -1.28
CA PRO A 113 16.32 10.32 -0.88
C PRO A 113 16.78 8.92 -0.43
N ASP A 114 18.10 8.66 -0.50
CA ASP A 114 18.72 7.38 -0.11
C ASP A 114 18.22 6.82 1.23
N ALA A 115 18.03 7.70 2.23
CA ALA A 115 17.55 7.32 3.56
C ALA A 115 16.11 6.76 3.54
N PHE A 116 15.24 7.29 2.69
CA PHE A 116 13.88 6.77 2.47
C PHE A 116 13.94 5.42 1.73
N ILE A 117 14.82 5.28 0.75
CA ILE A 117 14.99 4.02 0.01
C ILE A 117 15.52 2.90 0.91
N GLY A 118 16.59 3.14 1.68
CA GLY A 118 17.11 2.17 2.64
C GLY A 118 16.08 1.79 3.71
N TYR A 119 15.24 2.74 4.14
CA TYR A 119 14.09 2.45 5.00
C TYR A 119 13.06 1.53 4.33
N ILE A 120 12.71 1.75 3.06
CA ILE A 120 11.80 0.86 2.32
C ILE A 120 12.41 -0.55 2.19
N GLU A 121 13.66 -0.66 1.76
CA GLU A 121 14.35 -1.94 1.57
C GLU A 121 14.44 -2.74 2.89
N GLN A 122 14.83 -2.10 4.00
CA GLN A 122 15.09 -2.77 5.28
C GLN A 122 13.87 -2.90 6.21
N ARG A 123 12.95 -1.93 6.23
CA ARG A 123 11.87 -1.86 7.22
C ARG A 123 10.48 -2.09 6.65
N GLN A 124 10.27 -1.74 5.37
CA GLN A 124 9.00 -2.04 4.71
C GLN A 124 9.02 -3.41 4.04
N MET A 125 10.02 -3.72 3.22
CA MET A 125 9.99 -4.93 2.38
C MET A 125 10.42 -6.18 3.14
N ALA A 126 11.47 -6.11 3.95
CA ALA A 126 12.02 -7.27 4.65
C ALA A 126 10.97 -8.06 5.48
N PRO A 127 10.08 -7.44 6.29
CA PRO A 127 9.09 -8.19 7.07
C PRO A 127 8.02 -8.91 6.22
N PHE A 128 7.64 -8.35 5.06
CA PHE A 128 6.71 -9.04 4.15
C PHE A 128 7.39 -10.21 3.44
N PHE A 129 8.70 -10.15 3.25
CA PHE A 129 9.48 -11.23 2.63
C PHE A 129 9.72 -12.37 3.62
N GLU A 130 10.05 -12.05 4.87
CA GLU A 130 10.06 -12.99 6.02
C GLU A 130 8.73 -13.74 6.16
N ALA A 131 7.63 -13.04 5.92
CA ALA A 131 6.26 -13.58 5.92
C ALA A 131 5.87 -14.42 4.69
N GLY A 132 6.71 -14.50 3.64
CA GLY A 132 6.34 -15.11 2.36
C GLY A 132 5.21 -14.35 1.62
N ARG A 133 5.00 -13.07 1.92
CA ARG A 133 3.88 -12.23 1.44
C ARG A 133 4.34 -11.19 0.42
N LEU A 134 4.98 -11.66 -0.64
CA LEU A 134 5.65 -10.80 -1.60
C LEU A 134 4.72 -9.76 -2.25
N GLY A 135 3.58 -10.18 -2.80
CA GLY A 135 2.61 -9.29 -3.45
C GLY A 135 2.13 -8.16 -2.53
N ALA A 136 1.72 -8.51 -1.30
CA ALA A 136 1.30 -7.53 -0.30
C ALA A 136 2.42 -6.55 0.13
N GLY A 137 3.67 -7.02 0.21
CA GLY A 137 4.82 -6.15 0.50
C GLY A 137 5.09 -5.14 -0.60
N ILE A 138 5.01 -5.60 -1.86
CA ILE A 138 5.11 -4.75 -3.05
C ILE A 138 3.98 -3.71 -3.10
N GLU A 139 2.72 -4.13 -2.88
CA GLU A 139 1.57 -3.22 -2.81
C GLU A 139 1.80 -2.11 -1.75
N ALA A 140 2.17 -2.50 -0.52
CA ALA A 140 2.38 -1.55 0.58
C ALA A 140 3.61 -0.63 0.36
N THR A 141 4.67 -1.11 -0.30
CA THR A 141 5.78 -0.25 -0.74
C THR A 141 5.34 0.75 -1.80
N ALA A 142 4.52 0.33 -2.75
CA ALA A 142 3.98 1.23 -3.76
C ALA A 142 3.10 2.34 -3.13
N GLU A 143 2.34 2.03 -2.07
CA GLU A 143 1.61 3.01 -1.26
C GLU A 143 2.52 4.03 -0.56
N LEU A 144 3.66 3.60 0.01
CA LEU A 144 4.63 4.53 0.61
C LEU A 144 5.32 5.41 -0.43
N VAL A 145 5.69 4.86 -1.59
CA VAL A 145 6.23 5.63 -2.73
C VAL A 145 5.23 6.69 -3.20
N VAL A 146 3.94 6.36 -3.27
CA VAL A 146 2.87 7.35 -3.49
C VAL A 146 2.84 8.39 -2.38
N GLY A 147 2.67 7.99 -1.11
CA GLY A 147 2.57 8.93 0.01
C GLY A 147 3.74 9.92 0.09
N LYS A 148 4.96 9.46 -0.19
CA LYS A 148 6.17 10.28 -0.25
C LYS A 148 6.20 11.21 -1.48
N ALA A 149 5.82 10.73 -2.66
CA ALA A 149 5.70 11.55 -3.88
C ALA A 149 4.72 12.72 -3.76
N LEU A 150 3.82 12.64 -2.78
CA LEU A 150 2.70 13.55 -2.58
C LEU A 150 2.85 14.43 -1.34
N GLY A 151 3.97 14.32 -0.63
CA GLY A 151 4.22 15.06 0.61
C GLY A 151 3.31 14.66 1.78
N ALA A 152 2.58 13.54 1.67
CA ALA A 152 1.84 12.96 2.78
C ALA A 152 2.77 12.20 3.77
N ILE A 153 4.01 11.93 3.35
CA ILE A 153 5.11 11.40 4.18
C ILE A 153 6.28 12.38 4.06
N ASP A 154 6.58 13.11 5.13
CA ASP A 154 7.74 14.01 5.19
C ASP A 154 8.99 13.28 5.75
N GLU A 155 10.02 14.02 6.16
CA GLU A 155 11.23 13.44 6.79
C GLU A 155 11.01 12.99 8.25
N ALA A 156 9.92 13.40 8.90
CA ALA A 156 9.49 12.87 10.20
C ALA A 156 8.50 11.70 10.04
N GLY A 157 8.04 11.41 8.82
CA GLY A 157 7.13 10.33 8.49
C GLY A 157 7.73 8.93 8.65
N TYR A 158 9.06 8.81 8.54
CA TYR A 158 9.83 7.57 8.67
C TYR A 158 11.04 7.78 9.59
N ASP A 159 11.61 6.72 10.17
CA ASP A 159 12.84 6.80 10.98
C ASP A 159 14.07 6.37 10.15
N PRO A 160 14.90 7.32 9.67
CA PRO A 160 16.12 6.99 8.94
C PRO A 160 17.24 6.46 9.87
N SER A 161 17.20 6.74 11.17
CA SER A 161 18.20 6.25 12.12
C SER A 161 18.05 4.75 12.39
N ALA A 162 16.84 4.21 12.22
CA ALA A 162 16.54 2.79 12.25
C ALA A 162 17.22 1.99 11.12
N ALA A 163 17.67 2.65 10.04
CA ALA A 163 18.47 2.06 8.96
C ALA A 163 20.00 2.19 9.19
N ALA A 164 20.44 2.90 10.24
CA ALA A 164 21.85 3.15 10.54
C ALA A 164 22.60 1.95 11.14
N GLY A 165 22.22 0.72 10.75
CA GLY A 165 22.93 -0.53 11.01
C GLY A 165 24.21 -0.68 10.19
N GLY A 166 25.09 0.33 10.24
CA GLY A 166 26.46 0.24 9.72
C GLY A 166 26.62 0.35 8.20
N LEU A 167 26.25 1.49 7.60
CA LEU A 167 26.76 1.90 6.29
C LEU A 167 27.36 3.31 6.34
N ALA A 168 28.63 3.38 5.97
CA ALA A 168 29.25 4.65 5.57
C ALA A 168 28.68 5.08 4.21
N HIS A 169 28.74 6.38 3.93
CA HIS A 169 28.34 7.02 2.67
C HIS A 169 28.68 6.20 1.42
N LEU A 170 27.78 6.20 0.41
CA LEU A 170 28.13 6.21 -1.02
C LEU A 170 26.89 6.54 -1.89
N SER A 171 26.47 7.82 -1.87
CA SER A 171 25.68 8.37 -2.98
C SER A 171 26.58 8.37 -4.22
N GLY A 172 26.44 7.35 -5.06
CA GLY A 172 27.40 7.05 -6.13
C GLY A 172 27.36 5.61 -6.65
N GLY A 173 26.18 5.09 -6.99
CA GLY A 173 26.07 3.88 -7.83
C GLY A 173 26.46 2.54 -7.18
N GLY A 174 26.29 2.39 -5.87
CA GLY A 174 26.46 1.11 -5.18
C GLY A 174 25.54 1.01 -3.97
N GLY A 175 24.43 0.29 -4.10
CA GLY A 175 23.37 0.22 -3.10
C GLY A 175 23.73 -0.67 -1.91
N ALA A 176 23.20 -0.31 -0.74
CA ALA A 176 23.34 -1.10 0.48
C ALA A 176 22.61 -2.45 0.37
N ARG A 177 23.35 -3.57 0.33
CA ARG A 177 22.75 -4.91 0.32
C ARG A 177 22.12 -5.24 1.67
N SER A 178 20.81 -5.43 1.68
CA SER A 178 20.06 -5.90 2.84
C SER A 178 19.74 -7.38 2.66
N ALA A 179 20.35 -8.25 3.48
CA ALA A 179 20.07 -9.68 3.48
C ALA A 179 18.86 -9.98 4.39
N VAL A 180 17.83 -10.64 3.86
CA VAL A 180 16.50 -10.72 4.48
C VAL A 180 16.09 -12.16 4.80
N ASP A 181 15.83 -12.43 6.08
CA ASP A 181 14.97 -13.44 6.77
C ASP A 181 14.02 -14.47 6.05
N ILE A 182 13.98 -14.60 4.72
CA ILE A 182 12.81 -15.16 4.00
C ILE A 182 12.36 -16.54 4.49
N GLY A 183 11.11 -16.57 4.97
CA GLY A 183 10.39 -17.76 5.40
C GLY A 183 9.13 -18.01 4.57
N ILE A 184 8.75 -19.28 4.47
CA ILE A 184 7.44 -19.71 3.90
C ILE A 184 6.36 -19.59 5.00
N GLY A 185 6.49 -18.58 5.85
CA GLY A 185 5.92 -18.56 7.19
C GLY A 185 4.60 -17.82 7.25
N VAL A 186 3.53 -18.54 7.62
CA VAL A 186 2.38 -17.92 8.29
C VAL A 186 2.95 -17.08 9.44
N VAL A 187 2.79 -15.75 9.36
CA VAL A 187 3.26 -14.85 10.43
C VAL A 187 2.49 -15.22 11.68
N ASP A 188 3.17 -15.82 12.64
CA ASP A 188 2.59 -16.19 13.92
C ASP A 188 2.28 -14.88 14.66
N LYS A 189 1.01 -14.52 14.69
CA LYS A 189 0.54 -13.27 15.29
C LYS A 189 0.42 -13.52 16.79
N PRO A 190 1.26 -12.89 17.63
CA PRO A 190 1.22 -13.14 19.06
C PRO A 190 -0.17 -12.77 19.59
N LEU A 191 -0.83 -13.77 20.17
CA LEU A 191 -2.09 -13.59 20.89
C LEU A 191 -1.79 -12.95 22.24
N LEU A 192 -2.65 -12.04 22.71
CA LEU A 192 -2.53 -11.50 24.05
C LEU A 192 -2.93 -12.55 25.10
N GLU A 193 -2.09 -12.75 26.12
CA GLU A 193 -2.42 -13.63 27.26
C GLU A 193 -3.66 -13.13 28.02
N ASP A 194 -3.84 -11.80 28.10
CA ASP A 194 -5.05 -11.15 28.59
C ASP A 194 -5.51 -10.08 27.60
N ALA A 195 -6.56 -10.41 26.84
CA ALA A 195 -7.22 -9.51 25.90
C ALA A 195 -8.47 -8.82 26.48
N SER A 196 -8.73 -8.92 27.79
CA SER A 196 -9.98 -8.44 28.41
C SER A 196 -10.22 -6.93 28.23
N ALA A 197 -9.17 -6.12 28.26
CA ALA A 197 -9.22 -4.69 27.97
C ALA A 197 -9.65 -4.37 26.52
N PHE A 198 -9.42 -5.31 25.60
CA PHE A 198 -9.69 -5.21 24.16
C PHE A 198 -10.88 -6.09 23.74
N GLY A 199 -11.87 -6.24 24.62
CA GLY A 199 -13.19 -6.77 24.28
C GLY A 199 -14.05 -5.77 23.48
N ALA A 200 -15.28 -6.17 23.17
CA ALA A 200 -16.29 -5.27 22.63
C ALA A 200 -16.65 -4.20 23.71
N GLN A 201 -16.77 -2.94 23.30
CA GLN A 201 -16.80 -1.80 24.23
C GLN A 201 -18.21 -1.24 24.46
N SER A 202 -18.44 -0.53 25.57
CA SER A 202 -19.79 -0.06 25.93
C SER A 202 -20.31 1.08 25.06
N SER A 203 -19.41 1.82 24.39
CA SER A 203 -19.75 2.86 23.40
C SER A 203 -18.80 2.84 22.19
N PRO A 204 -19.18 3.43 21.04
CA PRO A 204 -18.29 3.54 19.88
C PRO A 204 -17.02 4.35 20.16
N GLU A 205 -17.13 5.40 20.98
CA GLU A 205 -16.00 6.23 21.41
C GLU A 205 -14.98 5.38 22.18
N GLN A 206 -15.44 4.56 23.13
CA GLN A 206 -14.57 3.64 23.88
C GLN A 206 -13.93 2.57 22.98
N ALA A 207 -14.61 2.10 21.93
CA ALA A 207 -14.00 1.21 20.94
C ALA A 207 -12.86 1.90 20.17
N LEU A 208 -13.01 3.17 19.82
CA LEU A 208 -11.96 3.93 19.15
C LEU A 208 -10.79 4.27 20.10
N GLU A 209 -11.06 4.56 21.37
CA GLU A 209 -10.03 4.74 22.41
C GLU A 209 -9.26 3.43 22.69
N ALA A 210 -9.95 2.29 22.82
CA ALA A 210 -9.32 0.98 22.97
C ALA A 210 -8.45 0.62 21.76
N TYR A 211 -8.86 0.99 20.54
CA TYR A 211 -8.04 0.82 19.34
C TYR A 211 -6.79 1.70 19.34
N LEU A 212 -6.88 2.93 19.87
CA LEU A 212 -5.71 3.76 20.04
C LEU A 212 -4.68 3.12 21.00
N GLU A 213 -5.12 2.42 22.04
CA GLU A 213 -4.22 1.62 22.90
C GLU A 213 -3.64 0.39 22.19
N VAL A 214 -4.41 -0.29 21.32
CA VAL A 214 -3.86 -1.35 20.43
C VAL A 214 -2.71 -0.82 19.59
N LEU A 215 -2.88 0.36 18.99
CA LEU A 215 -1.85 1.01 18.17
C LEU A 215 -0.64 1.45 18.99
N ARG A 216 -0.83 1.93 20.21
CA ARG A 216 0.25 2.33 21.15
C ARG A 216 1.08 1.14 21.64
N GLY A 217 0.46 -0.02 21.83
CA GLY A 217 1.13 -1.24 22.24
C GLY A 217 1.66 -2.12 21.09
N HIS A 218 1.56 -1.65 19.84
CA HIS A 218 1.84 -2.42 18.60
C HIS A 218 1.16 -3.81 18.58
N ILE A 219 -0.02 -3.94 19.19
CA ILE A 219 -0.71 -5.22 19.34
C ILE A 219 -1.17 -5.74 17.97
N LYS A 220 -0.83 -6.98 17.65
CA LYS A 220 -1.08 -7.64 16.36
C LYS A 220 -2.15 -8.73 16.38
N ASP A 221 -2.64 -9.07 17.58
CA ASP A 221 -3.62 -10.12 17.80
C ASP A 221 -4.88 -9.88 16.92
N PRO A 222 -5.21 -10.79 15.99
CA PRO A 222 -6.38 -10.63 15.13
C PRO A 222 -7.68 -11.10 15.82
N GLY A 223 -7.60 -11.73 16.99
CA GLY A 223 -8.72 -12.32 17.73
C GLY A 223 -9.35 -11.41 18.80
N LEU A 224 -8.91 -10.14 18.92
CA LEU A 224 -9.46 -9.21 19.90
C LEU A 224 -10.98 -9.07 19.74
N GLY A 225 -11.70 -9.07 20.87
CA GLY A 225 -13.16 -8.86 20.90
C GLY A 225 -13.57 -7.44 20.48
N LEU A 226 -12.61 -6.52 20.40
CA LEU A 226 -12.75 -5.17 19.84
C LEU A 226 -13.08 -5.17 18.34
N TYR A 227 -12.84 -6.27 17.63
CA TYR A 227 -13.02 -6.38 16.18
C TYR A 227 -14.28 -7.18 15.80
N SER A 228 -14.98 -6.75 14.75
CA SER A 228 -16.06 -7.55 14.18
C SER A 228 -15.56 -8.92 13.70
N PRO A 229 -16.40 -9.97 13.65
CA PRO A 229 -15.98 -11.28 13.15
C PRO A 229 -15.32 -11.23 11.76
N GLU A 230 -15.87 -10.45 10.83
CA GLU A 230 -15.28 -10.23 9.51
C GLU A 230 -13.93 -9.52 9.56
N THR A 231 -13.73 -8.65 10.56
CA THR A 231 -12.46 -7.95 10.81
C THR A 231 -11.42 -8.86 11.44
N GLN A 232 -11.82 -9.78 12.31
CA GLN A 232 -10.93 -10.81 12.83
C GLN A 232 -10.41 -11.71 11.70
N ASP A 233 -11.31 -12.16 10.81
CA ASP A 233 -10.92 -12.93 9.62
C ASP A 233 -10.03 -12.14 8.67
N PHE A 234 -10.35 -10.87 8.41
CA PHE A 234 -9.51 -9.96 7.64
C PHE A 234 -8.10 -9.84 8.25
N PHE A 235 -7.98 -9.58 9.55
CA PHE A 235 -6.69 -9.45 10.22
C PHE A 235 -5.94 -10.78 10.39
N ARG A 236 -6.59 -11.94 10.44
CA ARG A 236 -5.89 -13.24 10.31
C ARG A 236 -5.13 -13.34 8.98
N GLN A 237 -5.70 -12.76 7.91
CA GLN A 237 -5.13 -12.77 6.56
C GLN A 237 -4.30 -11.52 6.21
N TRP A 238 -4.26 -10.47 7.04
CA TRP A 238 -3.63 -9.19 6.72
C TRP A 238 -2.43 -8.88 7.63
N LEU A 239 -1.28 -8.54 7.03
CA LEU A 239 -0.09 -8.13 7.78
C LEU A 239 -0.14 -6.61 8.01
N VAL A 240 0.03 -6.20 9.28
CA VAL A 240 0.09 -4.77 9.66
C VAL A 240 1.46 -4.52 10.28
N THR A 241 2.31 -3.75 9.59
CA THR A 241 3.65 -3.40 10.11
C THR A 241 3.55 -2.40 11.25
N ASP A 242 4.62 -2.27 12.04
CA ASP A 242 4.70 -1.26 13.11
C ASP A 242 4.62 0.15 12.53
N ALA A 243 5.27 0.39 11.38
CA ALA A 243 5.18 1.64 10.63
C ALA A 243 3.75 2.00 10.21
N GLN A 244 2.95 1.01 9.79
CA GLN A 244 1.53 1.22 9.49
C GLN A 244 0.74 1.59 10.75
N GLN A 245 0.99 0.93 11.89
CA GLN A 245 0.35 1.29 13.16
C GLN A 245 0.79 2.66 13.67
N ASP A 246 2.07 3.04 13.56
CA ASP A 246 2.56 4.37 13.99
C ASP A 246 2.07 5.51 13.10
N ASN A 247 1.83 5.26 11.81
CA ASN A 247 1.17 6.22 10.93
C ASN A 247 -0.30 6.41 11.32
N GLU A 248 -1.03 5.30 11.49
CA GLU A 248 -2.44 5.33 11.91
C GLU A 248 -2.60 5.96 13.31
N ARG A 249 -1.72 5.63 14.26
CA ARG A 249 -1.68 6.20 15.61
C ARG A 249 -1.52 7.71 15.56
N ARG A 250 -0.52 8.22 14.84
CA ARG A 250 -0.26 9.67 14.72
C ARG A 250 -1.44 10.40 14.08
N LYS A 251 -2.05 9.81 13.04
CA LYS A 251 -3.28 10.35 12.43
C LYS A 251 -4.40 10.40 13.47
N LEU A 252 -4.77 9.27 14.04
CA LEU A 252 -5.87 9.17 15.00
C LEU A 252 -5.67 10.11 16.21
N GLU A 253 -4.49 10.15 16.82
CA GLU A 253 -4.18 11.05 17.95
C GLU A 253 -4.43 12.53 17.62
N SER A 254 -4.20 12.96 16.37
CA SER A 254 -4.42 14.35 15.94
C SER A 254 -5.90 14.77 15.83
N HIS A 255 -6.82 13.81 15.60
CA HIS A 255 -8.23 14.13 15.30
C HIS A 255 -9.27 13.35 16.12
N ILE A 256 -8.88 12.40 16.97
CA ILE A 256 -9.80 11.55 17.75
C ILE A 256 -10.83 12.37 18.54
N GLY A 257 -10.38 13.44 19.22
CA GLY A 257 -11.24 14.35 19.98
C GLY A 257 -12.20 15.22 19.16
N GLN A 258 -12.12 15.18 17.82
CA GLN A 258 -13.04 15.84 16.90
C GLN A 258 -14.13 14.89 16.35
N GLY A 259 -14.10 13.61 16.73
CA GLY A 259 -15.02 12.59 16.25
C GLY A 259 -16.46 12.82 16.72
N LYS A 260 -17.42 12.75 15.79
CA LYS A 260 -18.86 12.76 16.09
C LYS A 260 -19.46 11.39 15.77
N VAL A 261 -20.17 10.83 16.74
CA VAL A 261 -20.80 9.51 16.62
C VAL A 261 -22.23 9.61 16.10
N PHE A 262 -22.56 8.73 15.18
CA PHE A 262 -23.90 8.48 14.64
C PHE A 262 -24.19 6.99 14.84
N GLN A 263 -25.40 6.63 15.25
CA GLN A 263 -25.79 5.23 15.49
C GLN A 263 -27.15 4.92 14.85
N HIS A 264 -27.29 3.74 14.25
CA HIS A 264 -28.55 3.25 13.68
C HIS A 264 -28.49 1.72 13.51
N ASP A 265 -29.56 1.00 13.89
CA ASP A 265 -29.76 -0.43 13.65
C ASP A 265 -28.52 -1.31 13.88
N GLY A 266 -27.96 -1.22 15.09
CA GLY A 266 -26.79 -2.00 15.52
C GLY A 266 -25.49 -1.61 14.82
N ARG A 267 -25.40 -0.42 14.22
CA ARG A 267 -24.20 0.12 13.57
C ARG A 267 -23.90 1.52 14.07
N ALA A 268 -22.62 1.89 14.04
CA ALA A 268 -22.18 3.25 14.29
C ALA A 268 -21.18 3.73 13.24
N VAL A 269 -21.14 5.04 13.07
CA VAL A 269 -20.13 5.76 12.29
C VAL A 269 -19.55 6.85 13.19
N ILE A 270 -18.23 6.85 13.36
CA ILE A 270 -17.50 7.95 13.99
C ILE A 270 -16.92 8.78 12.85
N ARG A 271 -17.40 10.02 12.71
CA ARG A 271 -17.07 10.90 11.58
C ARG A 271 -16.41 12.18 12.06
N PHE A 272 -15.30 12.55 11.42
CA PHE A 272 -14.55 13.78 11.70
C PHE A 272 -15.07 14.97 10.87
N PRO A 273 -14.64 16.22 11.16
CA PRO A 273 -15.07 17.40 10.41
C PRO A 273 -14.65 17.37 8.93
N LEU A 274 -15.44 17.98 8.04
CA LEU A 274 -15.14 18.05 6.59
C LEU A 274 -13.79 18.69 6.25
N ALA A 275 -13.26 19.55 7.13
CA ALA A 275 -11.95 20.17 6.96
C ALA A 275 -10.81 19.14 7.09
N GLU A 276 -10.99 18.11 7.91
CA GLU A 276 -10.02 17.04 8.16
C GLU A 276 -10.10 15.99 7.04
N THR A 277 -9.78 16.39 5.81
CA THR A 277 -9.94 15.52 4.62
C THR A 277 -9.09 14.25 4.67
N GLY A 278 -8.07 14.18 5.53
CA GLY A 278 -7.29 12.97 5.81
C GLY A 278 -7.81 12.07 6.94
N ALA A 279 -8.82 12.50 7.69
CA ALA A 279 -9.41 11.76 8.80
C ALA A 279 -10.62 10.95 8.32
N ALA A 280 -10.38 9.72 7.89
CA ALA A 280 -11.43 8.79 7.45
C ALA A 280 -12.39 8.42 8.61
N PRO A 281 -13.67 8.13 8.31
CA PRO A 281 -14.63 7.71 9.32
C PRO A 281 -14.39 6.27 9.77
N TYR A 282 -14.57 5.98 11.07
CA TYR A 282 -14.56 4.61 11.58
C TYR A 282 -15.97 4.01 11.55
N PHE A 283 -16.06 2.77 11.09
CA PHE A 283 -17.31 1.99 11.08
C PHE A 283 -17.31 0.96 12.20
N LEU A 284 -18.45 0.81 12.86
CA LEU A 284 -18.62 -0.12 13.97
C LEU A 284 -19.94 -0.88 13.88
N VAL A 285 -19.94 -2.09 14.43
CA VAL A 285 -21.11 -2.93 14.60
C VAL A 285 -21.31 -3.23 16.08
N TRP A 286 -22.57 -3.39 16.49
CA TRP A 286 -22.93 -3.95 17.79
C TRP A 286 -23.00 -5.47 17.66
N GLY A 287 -22.32 -6.18 18.57
CA GLY A 287 -22.34 -7.64 18.65
C GLY A 287 -22.45 -8.13 20.09
N ASP A 288 -22.04 -9.37 20.32
CA ASP A 288 -22.10 -10.01 21.64
C ASP A 288 -21.11 -9.33 22.61
N GLY A 289 -21.65 -8.47 23.48
CA GLY A 289 -20.91 -7.78 24.53
C GLY A 289 -20.70 -6.28 24.31
N GLY A 290 -20.90 -5.74 23.11
CA GLY A 290 -20.77 -4.29 22.86
C GLY A 290 -20.48 -3.89 21.41
N TRP A 291 -19.90 -2.70 21.27
CA TRP A 291 -19.43 -2.12 20.02
C TRP A 291 -18.07 -2.66 19.61
N MET A 292 -17.94 -3.01 18.33
CA MET A 292 -16.74 -3.56 17.71
C MET A 292 -16.42 -2.80 16.42
N LEU A 293 -15.14 -2.61 16.11
CA LEU A 293 -14.66 -1.97 14.88
C LEU A 293 -14.77 -2.90 13.68
N ASP A 294 -15.26 -2.37 12.56
CA ASP A 294 -15.48 -3.08 11.29
C ASP A 294 -14.49 -2.60 10.22
N PHE A 295 -13.20 -2.91 10.42
CA PHE A 295 -12.15 -2.59 9.44
C PHE A 295 -12.34 -3.34 8.13
N ALA A 296 -12.98 -4.52 8.15
CA ALA A 296 -13.33 -5.26 6.94
C ALA A 296 -14.27 -4.46 6.01
N SER A 297 -15.28 -3.77 6.56
CA SER A 297 -16.11 -2.83 5.78
C SER A 297 -15.39 -1.53 5.44
N MET A 298 -14.59 -0.96 6.36
CA MET A 298 -13.80 0.26 6.07
C MET A 298 -12.88 0.04 4.87
N HIS A 299 -12.12 -1.06 4.83
CA HIS A 299 -11.23 -1.42 3.72
C HIS A 299 -11.99 -1.54 2.37
N LYS A 300 -13.19 -2.14 2.37
CA LYS A 300 -14.03 -2.29 1.17
C LYS A 300 -14.66 -0.98 0.69
N LEU A 301 -14.97 -0.05 1.60
CA LEU A 301 -15.80 1.12 1.32
C LEU A 301 -15.01 2.43 1.25
N ILE A 302 -13.87 2.53 1.92
CA ILE A 302 -13.08 3.77 2.01
C ILE A 302 -11.84 3.63 1.12
N GLY A 303 -11.57 4.68 0.36
CA GLY A 303 -10.32 4.85 -0.39
C GLY A 303 -9.68 6.19 -0.07
N PHE A 304 -8.40 6.33 -0.38
CA PHE A 304 -7.69 7.60 -0.32
C PHE A 304 -7.16 7.96 -1.71
N ASN A 305 -7.17 9.25 -2.02
CA ASN A 305 -6.57 9.78 -3.24
C ASN A 305 -5.12 10.20 -3.02
N HIS A 306 -4.49 10.68 -4.09
CA HIS A 306 -3.13 11.20 -4.08
C HIS A 306 -2.91 12.44 -3.19
N ARG A 307 -3.93 13.02 -2.57
CA ARG A 307 -3.79 14.16 -1.64
C ARG A 307 -4.02 13.76 -0.18
N ASN A 308 -3.96 12.44 0.10
CA ASN A 308 -4.38 11.86 1.37
C ASN A 308 -5.82 12.28 1.74
N GLN A 309 -6.70 12.48 0.74
CA GLN A 309 -8.11 12.77 0.97
C GLN A 309 -8.92 11.49 0.86
N TRP A 310 -9.72 11.18 1.89
CA TRP A 310 -10.57 10.01 1.85
C TRP A 310 -11.81 10.22 0.98
N HIS A 311 -12.30 9.12 0.41
CA HIS A 311 -13.53 9.06 -0.37
C HIS A 311 -14.24 7.73 -0.13
N LEU A 312 -15.55 7.69 -0.40
CA LEU A 312 -16.30 6.43 -0.46
C LEU A 312 -16.14 5.81 -1.85
N ARG A 313 -15.93 4.49 -1.91
CA ARG A 313 -15.84 3.69 -3.14
C ARG A 313 -17.22 3.32 -3.70
N SER A 314 -18.22 3.27 -2.83
CA SER A 314 -19.64 3.08 -3.12
C SER A 314 -20.45 3.92 -2.14
N LEU A 315 -21.64 4.38 -2.56
CA LEU A 315 -22.63 5.00 -1.66
C LEU A 315 -23.80 4.05 -1.33
N ASP A 316 -23.76 2.82 -1.85
CA ASP A 316 -24.73 1.76 -1.55
C ASP A 316 -24.15 0.85 -0.46
N HIS A 317 -24.37 1.24 0.81
CA HIS A 317 -23.92 0.48 1.98
C HIS A 317 -24.63 0.91 3.27
N ASN A 318 -24.63 0.00 4.26
CA ASN A 318 -25.34 0.12 5.53
C ASN A 318 -24.82 1.20 6.50
N TYR A 319 -23.82 2.00 6.11
CA TYR A 319 -23.23 3.08 6.94
C TYR A 319 -23.62 4.48 6.49
N MET A 320 -24.41 4.62 5.41
CA MET A 320 -24.81 5.94 4.87
C MET A 320 -25.63 6.80 5.83
N PHE A 321 -26.23 6.22 6.88
CA PHE A 321 -26.92 6.97 7.94
C PHE A 321 -26.01 7.98 8.66
N GLY A 322 -24.69 7.72 8.73
CA GLY A 322 -23.71 8.63 9.34
C GLY A 322 -23.35 9.86 8.49
N PHE A 323 -23.86 9.93 7.25
CA PHE A 323 -23.53 10.96 6.26
C PHE A 323 -24.77 11.66 5.67
N VAL A 324 -25.93 11.52 6.32
CA VAL A 324 -27.21 12.11 5.84
C VAL A 324 -27.21 13.63 5.76
N ASP A 325 -26.28 14.32 6.45
CA ASP A 325 -26.06 15.76 6.40
C ASP A 325 -25.03 16.18 5.33
N TRP A 326 -24.37 15.23 4.66
CA TRP A 326 -23.33 15.48 3.66
C TRP A 326 -23.82 15.22 2.23
N ARG A 327 -23.04 15.69 1.25
CA ARG A 327 -23.11 15.25 -0.15
C ARG A 327 -21.80 14.54 -0.50
N PHE A 328 -21.84 13.80 -1.59
CA PHE A 328 -20.65 13.20 -2.20
C PHE A 328 -20.61 13.56 -3.67
N ASP A 329 -19.42 13.81 -4.20
CA ASP A 329 -19.25 14.02 -5.64
C ASP A 329 -19.29 12.68 -6.41
N ARG A 330 -19.15 12.74 -7.75
CA ARG A 330 -19.17 11.54 -8.61
C ARG A 330 -17.99 10.57 -8.38
N HIS A 331 -16.99 10.96 -7.60
CA HIS A 331 -15.82 10.15 -7.23
C HIS A 331 -15.89 9.70 -5.76
N GLY A 332 -16.96 10.07 -5.05
CA GLY A 332 -17.20 9.70 -3.65
C GLY A 332 -16.51 10.59 -2.64
N PHE A 333 -15.97 11.76 -3.03
CA PHE A 333 -15.39 12.71 -2.06
C PHE A 333 -16.50 13.44 -1.30
N PRO A 334 -16.40 13.57 0.03
CA PRO A 334 -17.39 14.26 0.84
C PRO A 334 -17.37 15.78 0.58
N CYS A 335 -18.55 16.39 0.52
CA CYS A 335 -18.73 17.83 0.43
C CYS A 335 -19.91 18.30 1.28
N ALA A 336 -19.86 19.57 1.73
CA ALA A 336 -20.93 20.16 2.51
C ALA A 336 -22.23 20.23 1.70
N LYS A 337 -23.38 20.04 2.38
CA LYS A 337 -24.65 20.48 1.82
C LYS A 337 -24.67 22.02 1.80
N PRO A 338 -25.10 22.63 0.68
CA PRO A 338 -25.34 24.08 0.60
C PRO A 338 -26.53 24.51 1.45
#